data_AF-A0A2G7M414-F1
#
_entry.id   AF-A0A2G7M414-F1
#
_cell.length_a   1.000
_cell.length_b   1.000
_cell.length_c   1.000
_cell.angle_alpha   90.00
_cell.angle_beta   90.00
_cell.angle_gamma   90.00
#
_symmetry.space_group_name_H-M   'P 1'
#
loop_
_entity.id
_entity.type
_entity.pdbx_description
1 polymer ?
#
loop_
_entity_poly.entity_id
_entity_poly.type
_entity_poly.pdbx_seq_one_letter_code
_entity_poly.pdbx_strand_id
1 'polypeptide(L)'
;MFAVELFFNKEFDEYVRKVWMHFDKKGISYFMNRFENLSPHITLAVYTDISDLKGFKEQLEIYFDNVSPLRLRFDIVATFPTSGTIFLAPTMTEELQRLHKDYYNKLDKYNN
;
A
#
# COMPACT_ATOMS: atom_id res chain seq x y z
N MET A 1 -2.92 -5.31 15.27
CA MET A 1 -3.11 -5.14 13.83
C MET A 1 -1.84 -4.61 13.21
N PHE A 2 -1.37 -5.28 12.17
CA PHE A 2 -0.19 -4.92 11.39
C PHE A 2 -0.60 -4.82 9.92
N ALA A 3 0.07 -3.95 9.17
CA ALA A 3 -0.07 -3.86 7.73
C ALA A 3 1.32 -3.98 7.08
N VAL A 4 1.36 -4.62 5.92
CA VAL A 4 2.53 -4.60 5.04
C VAL A 4 2.22 -3.66 3.90
N GLU A 5 3.06 -2.66 3.72
CA GLU A 5 2.85 -1.54 2.82
C GLU A 5 3.99 -1.47 1.80
N LEU A 6 3.63 -1.23 0.53
CA LEU A 6 4.57 -0.93 -0.54
C LEU A 6 4.61 0.58 -0.73
N PHE A 7 5.80 1.16 -0.63
CA PHE A 7 6.02 2.59 -0.77
C PHE A 7 6.46 2.98 -2.17
N PHE A 8 6.07 4.18 -2.59
CA PHE A 8 6.48 4.74 -3.86
C PHE A 8 7.90 5.30 -3.81
N ASN A 9 8.49 5.47 -4.99
CA ASN A 9 9.66 6.32 -5.10
C ASN A 9 9.29 7.78 -4.77
N LYS A 10 10.32 8.58 -4.49
CA LYS A 10 10.15 9.97 -4.06
C LYS A 10 9.31 10.81 -5.02
N GLU A 11 9.52 10.65 -6.33
CA GLU A 11 8.84 11.45 -7.36
C GLU A 11 7.32 11.19 -7.34
N PHE A 12 6.91 9.93 -7.34
CA PHE A 12 5.50 9.58 -7.36
C PHE A 12 4.82 9.85 -6.00
N ASP A 13 5.53 9.65 -4.89
CA ASP A 13 5.07 10.05 -3.55
C ASP A 13 4.72 11.54 -3.50
N GLU A 14 5.64 12.41 -3.95
CA GLU A 14 5.42 13.86 -4.01
C GLU A 14 4.25 14.23 -4.93
N TYR A 15 4.07 13.52 -6.04
CA TYR A 15 2.93 13.69 -6.93
C TYR A 15 1.60 13.40 -6.21
N VAL A 16 1.51 12.26 -5.51
CA VAL A 16 0.29 11.89 -4.76
C VAL A 16 0.00 12.91 -3.65
N ARG A 17 1.02 13.39 -2.94
CA ARG A 17 0.85 14.46 -1.93
C ARG A 17 0.31 15.75 -2.54
N LYS A 18 0.78 16.13 -3.74
CA LYS A 18 0.20 17.28 -4.46
C LYS A 18 -1.27 17.05 -4.77
N VAL A 19 -1.68 15.86 -5.20
CA VAL A 19 -3.10 15.53 -5.43
C VAL A 19 -3.92 15.72 -4.15
N TRP A 20 -3.43 15.22 -3.01
CA TRP A 20 -4.09 15.41 -1.71
C TRP A 20 -4.25 16.89 -1.36
N MET A 21 -3.21 17.71 -1.54
CA MET A 21 -3.28 19.16 -1.34
C MET A 21 -4.32 19.84 -2.24
N HIS A 22 -4.49 19.38 -3.48
CA HIS A 22 -5.49 19.93 -4.38
C HIS A 22 -6.92 19.58 -3.96
N PHE A 23 -7.16 18.36 -3.47
CA PHE A 23 -8.46 17.97 -2.94
C PHE A 23 -8.82 18.74 -1.67
N ASP A 24 -7.87 18.96 -0.78
CA ASP A 24 -8.05 19.73 0.44
C ASP A 24 -8.40 21.20 0.15
N LYS A 25 -7.65 21.85 -0.76
CA LYS A 25 -7.94 23.22 -1.21
C LYS A 25 -9.32 23.38 -1.84
N LYS A 26 -9.87 22.32 -2.45
CA LYS A 26 -11.21 22.30 -3.05
C LYS A 26 -12.31 21.86 -2.09
N GLY A 27 -11.97 21.53 -0.84
CA GLY A 27 -12.92 21.03 0.15
C GLY A 27 -13.47 19.62 -0.14
N ILE A 28 -12.74 18.83 -0.93
CA ILE A 28 -13.16 17.48 -1.37
C ILE A 28 -12.70 16.42 -0.35
N SER A 29 -11.50 16.57 0.21
CA SER A 29 -10.96 15.63 1.20
C SER A 29 -10.02 16.36 2.14
N TYR A 30 -10.19 16.16 3.45
CA TYR A 30 -9.46 16.89 4.50
C TYR A 30 -8.54 16.00 5.33
N PHE A 31 -8.57 14.67 5.11
CA PHE A 31 -8.00 13.69 6.04
C PHE A 31 -6.47 13.57 5.89
N MET A 32 -5.96 13.53 4.66
CA MET A 32 -4.57 13.12 4.41
C MET A 32 -3.51 14.18 4.77
N ASN A 33 -3.87 15.46 4.83
CA ASN A 33 -2.92 16.54 5.17
C ASN A 33 -2.75 16.76 6.68
N ARG A 34 -3.51 16.06 7.53
CA ARG A 34 -3.57 16.30 8.98
C ARG A 34 -2.67 15.38 9.80
N PHE A 35 -2.01 14.40 9.17
CA PHE A 35 -1.12 13.47 9.84
C PHE A 35 0.27 13.53 9.21
N GLU A 36 1.26 13.92 9.99
CA GLU A 36 2.65 14.08 9.53
C GLU A 36 3.28 12.77 9.03
N ASN A 37 2.77 11.63 9.51
CA ASN A 37 3.35 10.31 9.26
C ASN A 37 2.59 9.46 8.23
N LEU A 38 1.63 10.04 7.50
CA LEU A 38 0.97 9.33 6.40
C LEU A 38 1.81 9.46 5.12
N SER A 39 2.31 8.31 4.66
CA SER A 39 2.95 8.17 3.36
C SER A 39 2.00 7.51 2.37
N PRO A 40 1.86 8.04 1.13
CA PRO A 40 1.28 7.32 0.02
C PRO A 40 1.83 5.90 -0.10
N HIS A 41 0.94 4.90 -0.10
CA HIS A 41 1.33 3.50 -0.15
C HIS A 41 0.27 2.63 -0.84
N ILE A 42 0.64 1.39 -1.14
CA ILE A 42 -0.28 0.30 -1.46
C ILE A 42 -0.23 -0.69 -0.31
N THR A 43 -1.36 -0.99 0.32
CA THR A 43 -1.43 -2.06 1.31
C THR A 43 -1.37 -3.41 0.60
N LEU A 44 -0.35 -4.21 0.91
CA LEU A 44 -0.17 -5.55 0.37
C LEU A 44 -0.91 -6.61 1.18
N ALA A 45 -0.89 -6.49 2.51
CA ALA A 45 -1.57 -7.39 3.43
C ALA A 45 -1.88 -6.71 4.76
N VAL A 46 -2.90 -7.21 5.45
CA VAL A 46 -3.29 -6.79 6.80
C VAL A 46 -3.39 -8.04 7.67
N TYR A 47 -2.78 -7.97 8.85
CA TYR A 47 -2.80 -9.02 9.86
C TYR A 47 -3.50 -8.50 11.11
N THR A 48 -4.51 -9.20 11.61
CA THR A 48 -5.20 -8.82 12.85
C THR A 48 -4.22 -8.85 14.02
N ASP A 49 -3.47 -9.94 14.11
CA ASP A 49 -2.41 -10.17 15.08
C ASP A 49 -1.30 -11.04 14.48
N ILE A 50 -0.07 -10.90 14.97
CA ILE A 50 1.08 -11.71 14.56
C ILE A 50 1.75 -12.24 15.83
N SER A 51 1.49 -13.50 16.16
CA SER A 51 1.97 -14.13 17.40
C SER A 51 3.49 -14.32 17.42
N ASP A 52 4.09 -14.66 16.28
CA ASP A 52 5.54 -14.75 16.08
C ASP A 52 6.05 -13.59 15.22
N LEU A 53 6.11 -12.40 15.81
CA LEU A 53 6.55 -11.18 15.11
C LEU A 53 8.01 -11.27 14.64
N LYS A 54 8.88 -11.95 15.40
CA LYS A 54 10.30 -12.09 15.05
C LYS A 54 10.45 -12.96 13.81
N GLY A 55 9.84 -14.15 13.80
CA GLY A 55 9.87 -15.04 12.63
C GLY A 55 9.18 -14.41 11.42
N PHE A 56 8.08 -13.68 11.62
CA PHE A 56 7.43 -12.91 10.56
C PHE A 56 8.41 -11.92 9.92
N LYS A 57 9.10 -11.10 10.73
CA LYS A 57 10.05 -10.10 10.23
C LYS A 57 11.18 -10.74 9.45
N GLU A 58 11.77 -11.82 9.95
CA GLU A 58 12.84 -12.56 9.27
C GLU A 58 12.39 -13.11 7.91
N GLN A 59 11.19 -13.70 7.83
CA GLN A 59 10.64 -14.20 6.57
C GLN A 59 10.26 -13.08 5.59
N LEU A 60 9.81 -11.95 6.12
CA LEU A 60 9.50 -10.75 5.33
C LEU A 60 10.76 -10.21 4.64
N GLU A 61 11.86 -10.07 5.39
CA GLU A 61 13.16 -9.64 4.86
C GLU A 61 13.66 -10.60 3.77
N ILE A 62 13.67 -11.91 4.05
CA ILE A 62 14.08 -12.95 3.07
C ILE A 62 13.22 -12.90 1.80
N TYR A 63 11.91 -12.65 1.93
CA TYR A 63 11.02 -12.56 0.79
C TYR A 63 11.38 -11.36 -0.09
N PHE A 64 11.51 -10.18 0.51
CA PHE A 64 11.71 -8.94 -0.25
C PHE A 64 13.16 -8.73 -0.74
N ASP A 65 14.15 -9.40 -0.15
CA ASP A 65 15.53 -9.42 -0.67
C ASP A 65 15.61 -9.91 -2.13
N ASN A 66 14.63 -10.71 -2.56
CA ASN A 66 14.58 -11.30 -3.90
C ASN A 66 13.51 -10.64 -4.80
N VAL A 67 12.83 -9.61 -4.32
CA VAL A 67 11.78 -8.92 -5.06
C VAL A 67 12.33 -7.64 -5.67
N SER A 68 12.26 -7.53 -6.99
CA SER A 68 12.61 -6.28 -7.68
C SER A 68 11.53 -5.22 -7.47
N PRO A 69 11.88 -3.92 -7.48
CA PRO A 69 10.89 -2.84 -7.48
C PRO A 69 9.89 -2.98 -8.63
N LEU A 70 8.59 -2.84 -8.33
CA LEU A 70 7.53 -2.95 -9.32
C LEU A 70 7.43 -1.69 -10.18
N ARG A 71 7.16 -1.88 -11.48
CA ARG A 71 6.76 -0.79 -12.36
C ARG A 71 5.24 -0.73 -12.48
N LEU A 72 4.63 0.21 -11.77
CA LEU A 72 3.17 0.37 -11.71
C LEU A 72 2.68 1.55 -12.55
N ARG A 73 1.43 1.49 -12.97
CA ARG A 73 0.66 2.61 -13.53
C ARG A 73 -0.60 2.83 -12.71
N PHE A 74 -1.07 4.06 -12.67
CA PHE A 74 -2.27 4.48 -11.95
C PHE A 74 -3.15 5.26 -12.91
N ASP A 75 -3.92 4.53 -13.71
CA ASP A 75 -4.69 5.10 -14.82
C ASP A 75 -6.11 5.52 -14.37
N ILE A 76 -6.53 5.13 -13.15
CA ILE A 76 -7.89 5.31 -12.64
C ILE A 76 -7.87 5.99 -11.26
N VAL A 77 -8.69 7.04 -11.12
CA VAL A 77 -9.14 7.56 -9.83
C VAL A 77 -10.48 6.93 -9.51
N ALA A 78 -10.58 6.26 -8.36
CA ALA A 78 -11.79 5.54 -7.94
C ALA A 78 -12.25 5.98 -6.55
N THR A 79 -13.47 5.61 -6.19
CA THR A 79 -14.01 5.84 -4.86
C THR A 79 -14.69 4.60 -4.30
N PHE A 80 -14.58 4.40 -2.99
CA PHE A 80 -15.46 3.50 -2.25
C PHE A 80 -16.73 4.27 -1.84
N PRO A 81 -17.90 3.99 -2.45
CA PRO A 81 -19.09 4.84 -2.27
C PRO A 81 -19.56 4.95 -0.82
N THR A 82 -19.40 3.87 -0.03
CA THR A 82 -19.85 3.82 1.36
C THR A 82 -18.99 4.65 2.30
N SER A 83 -17.66 4.65 2.11
CA SER A 83 -16.74 5.42 2.97
C SER A 83 -16.42 6.80 2.42
N GLY A 84 -16.70 7.05 1.14
CA GLY A 84 -16.28 8.27 0.44
C GLY A 84 -14.77 8.34 0.18
N THR A 85 -14.02 7.26 0.43
CA THR A 85 -12.58 7.24 0.22
C THR A 85 -12.29 7.38 -1.27
N ILE A 86 -11.38 8.29 -1.64
CA ILE A 86 -10.85 8.45 -2.99
C ILE A 86 -9.47 7.79 -3.03
N PHE A 87 -9.21 6.96 -4.04
CA PHE A 87 -7.93 6.28 -4.19
C PHE A 87 -7.48 6.21 -5.65
N LEU A 88 -6.17 6.08 -5.85
CA LEU A 88 -5.58 5.77 -7.14
C LEU A 88 -5.52 4.24 -7.27
N ALA A 89 -6.20 3.68 -8.27
CA ALA A 89 -6.19 2.24 -8.47
C ALA A 89 -4.95 1.85 -9.30
N PRO A 90 -4.06 0.97 -8.79
CA PRO A 90 -2.98 0.45 -9.60
C PRO A 90 -3.55 -0.41 -10.73
N THR A 91 -3.03 -0.23 -11.94
CA THR A 91 -3.34 -1.13 -13.05
C THR A 91 -2.79 -2.51 -12.73
N MET A 92 -3.67 -3.51 -12.66
CA MET A 92 -3.29 -4.88 -12.30
C MET A 92 -2.43 -5.48 -13.41
N THR A 93 -1.17 -5.80 -13.08
CA THR A 93 -0.23 -6.48 -13.97
C THR A 93 -0.01 -7.91 -13.46
N GLU A 94 0.47 -8.80 -14.34
CA GLU A 94 0.88 -10.15 -13.94
C GLU A 94 1.96 -10.13 -12.85
N GLU A 95 2.85 -9.14 -12.88
CA GLU A 95 3.91 -8.95 -11.88
C GLU A 95 3.33 -8.60 -10.50
N LEU A 96 2.41 -7.63 -10.43
CA LEU A 96 1.75 -7.25 -9.19
C LEU A 96 0.89 -8.41 -8.64
N GLN A 97 0.17 -9.10 -9.52
CA GLN A 97 -0.63 -10.26 -9.15
C GLN A 97 0.24 -11.41 -8.61
N ARG A 98 1.37 -11.69 -9.26
CA ARG A 98 2.33 -12.70 -8.81
C ARG A 98 2.97 -12.31 -7.49
N LEU A 99 3.40 -11.06 -7.31
CA LEU A 99 3.91 -10.56 -6.03
C LEU A 99 2.91 -10.84 -4.91
N HIS A 100 1.66 -10.40 -5.08
CA HIS A 100 0.62 -10.59 -4.06
C HIS A 100 0.38 -12.08 -3.75
N LYS A 101 0.27 -12.93 -4.79
CA LYS A 101 0.06 -14.38 -4.61
C LYS A 101 1.24 -15.07 -3.91
N ASP A 102 2.47 -14.76 -4.33
CA ASP A 102 3.68 -15.38 -3.79
C ASP A 102 3.93 -14.92 -2.35
N TYR A 103 3.65 -13.64 -2.05
CA TYR A 103 3.68 -13.10 -0.70
C TYR A 103 2.69 -13.85 0.19
N TYR A 104 1.43 -13.94 -0.25
CA TYR A 104 0.37 -14.63 0.48
C TYR A 104 0.75 -16.08 0.78
N ASN A 105 1.17 -16.85 -0.23
CA ASN A 105 1.54 -18.26 -0.03
C ASN A 105 2.69 -18.48 0.97
N LYS A 106 3.60 -17.51 1.13
CA LYS A 106 4.75 -17.63 2.03
C LYS A 106 4.46 -17.14 3.44
N LEU A 107 3.67 -16.07 3.58
CA LEU A 107 3.51 -15.33 4.84
C LEU A 107 2.11 -15.50 5.47
N ASP A 108 1.11 -16.07 4.79
CA ASP A 108 -0.25 -16.24 5.35
C ASP A 108 -0.28 -17.14 6.58
N LYS A 109 0.74 -17.99 6.80
CA LYS A 109 0.89 -18.76 8.05
C LYS A 109 0.99 -17.89 9.32
N TYR A 110 1.27 -16.60 9.18
CA TYR A 110 1.31 -15.64 10.29
C TYR A 110 -0.02 -14.90 10.49
N ASN A 111 -1.02 -15.19 9.66
CA ASN A 111 -2.37 -14.67 9.76
C ASN A 111 -3.16 -15.52 10.76
N ASN A 112 -3.28 -15.02 11.99
CA ASN A 112 -4.07 -15.65 13.06
C ASN A 112 -5.52 -15.18 13.04
#